data_AF-S2R785-F1
#
_entry.id   AF-S2R785-F1
#
_cell.length_a   1.000
_cell.length_b   1.000
_cell.length_c   1.000
_cell.angle_alpha   90.00
_cell.angle_beta   90.00
_cell.angle_gamma   90.00
#
_symmetry.space_group_name_H-M   'P 1'
#
loop_
_entity.id
_entity.type
_entity.pdbx_description
1 polymer ?
#
loop_
_entity_poly.entity_id
_entity_poly.type
_entity_poly.pdbx_seq_one_letter_code
_entity_poly.pdbx_strand_id
1 'polypeptide(L)'
;TILHTKDLTVDTVNEHIKPYTINNESFGWTDAPIVSSDIVNTTFGSVFDPSQTEVVTAGDTQLVKTVAWYDNEYGFTCQMVRTLIKFAQLV
;
A
#
# COMPACT_ATOMS: atom_id res chain seq x y z
N THR A 1 4.05 -12.45 5.62
CA THR A 1 3.18 -12.91 6.72
C THR A 1 2.66 -14.31 6.42
N ILE A 2 2.65 -15.21 7.40
CA ILE A 2 2.07 -16.55 7.25
C ILE A 2 0.58 -16.49 7.56
N LEU A 3 -0.25 -17.03 6.68
CA LEU A 3 -1.70 -17.11 6.79
C LEU A 3 -2.15 -18.58 6.77
N HIS A 4 -3.16 -18.88 7.58
CA HIS A 4 -3.86 -20.16 7.60
C HIS A 4 -5.06 -20.20 6.63
N THR A 5 -5.31 -19.10 5.94
CA THR A 5 -6.29 -19.02 4.85
C THR A 5 -5.73 -19.69 3.60
N LYS A 6 -6.59 -20.37 2.85
CA LYS A 6 -6.25 -21.07 1.61
C LYS A 6 -6.71 -20.25 0.39
N ASP A 7 -6.17 -20.62 -0.76
CA ASP A 7 -6.59 -20.14 -2.09
C ASP A 7 -6.27 -18.67 -2.41
N LEU A 8 -5.34 -18.04 -1.69
CA LEU A 8 -4.77 -16.77 -2.13
C LEU A 8 -3.77 -17.00 -3.27
N THR A 9 -3.92 -16.20 -4.31
CA THR A 9 -2.94 -16.02 -5.40
C THR A 9 -2.45 -14.58 -5.42
N VAL A 10 -1.34 -14.32 -6.12
CA VAL A 10 -0.83 -12.96 -6.34
C VAL A 10 -1.93 -12.05 -6.90
N ASP A 11 -2.67 -12.53 -7.90
CA ASP A 11 -3.74 -11.77 -8.55
C ASP A 11 -4.87 -11.47 -7.56
N THR A 12 -5.35 -12.46 -6.80
CA THR A 12 -6.42 -12.21 -5.82
C THR A 12 -6.00 -11.20 -4.77
N VAL A 13 -4.76 -11.24 -4.26
CA VAL A 13 -4.26 -10.27 -3.29
C VAL A 13 -4.23 -8.87 -3.89
N ASN A 14 -3.66 -8.73 -5.09
CA ASN A 14 -3.55 -7.46 -5.80
C ASN A 14 -4.93 -6.87 -6.14
N GLU A 15 -5.85 -7.69 -6.64
CA GLU A 15 -7.23 -7.31 -6.96
C GLU A 15 -8.04 -6.92 -5.72
N HIS A 16 -7.79 -7.55 -4.57
CA HIS A 16 -8.43 -7.14 -3.32
C HIS A 16 -7.89 -5.80 -2.81
N ILE A 17 -6.62 -5.49 -3.01
CA ILE A 17 -6.01 -4.25 -2.52
C ILE A 17 -6.36 -3.05 -3.43
N LYS A 18 -6.36 -3.25 -4.76
CA LYS A 18 -6.50 -2.16 -5.75
C LYS A 18 -7.72 -1.25 -5.54
N PRO A 19 -8.94 -1.73 -5.22
CA PRO A 19 -10.09 -0.86 -5.03
C PRO A 19 -9.90 0.17 -3.90
N TYR A 20 -9.05 -0.13 -2.90
CA TYR A 20 -8.80 0.76 -1.76
C TYR A 20 -7.78 1.86 -2.06
N THR A 21 -7.10 1.81 -3.20
CA THR A 21 -6.17 2.86 -3.65
C THR A 21 -6.82 3.85 -4.61
N ILE A 22 -7.92 3.46 -5.26
CA ILE A 22 -8.61 4.32 -6.22
C ILE A 22 -9.25 5.51 -5.51
N ASN A 23 -8.94 6.72 -5.99
CA ASN A 23 -9.38 7.98 -5.39
C ASN A 23 -8.99 8.12 -3.90
N ASN A 24 -7.92 7.46 -3.48
CA ASN A 24 -7.39 7.56 -2.13
C ASN A 24 -6.13 8.41 -2.12
N GLU A 25 -6.23 9.63 -1.62
CA GLU A 25 -5.12 10.58 -1.51
C GLU A 25 -4.03 10.17 -0.50
N SER A 26 -4.34 9.21 0.38
CA SER A 26 -3.41 8.69 1.39
C SER A 26 -2.74 7.38 1.00
N PHE A 27 -3.41 6.56 0.19
CA PHE A 27 -2.94 5.23 -0.22
C PHE A 27 -2.96 5.09 -1.74
N GLY A 28 -1.78 5.21 -2.35
CA GLY A 28 -1.60 5.14 -3.80
C GLY A 28 -1.36 3.73 -4.33
N TRP A 29 -1.26 3.63 -5.65
CA TRP A 29 -0.94 2.42 -6.40
C TRP A 29 0.06 2.76 -7.51
N THR A 30 1.06 1.92 -7.71
CA THR A 30 1.96 2.00 -8.87
C THR A 30 2.37 0.61 -9.32
N ASP A 31 2.15 0.30 -10.59
CA ASP A 31 2.68 -0.88 -11.27
C ASP A 31 3.87 -0.57 -12.18
N ALA A 32 4.35 0.68 -12.15
CA ALA A 32 5.59 1.08 -12.82
C ALA A 32 6.80 0.52 -12.06
N PRO A 33 7.89 0.15 -12.76
CA PRO A 33 9.12 -0.38 -12.17
C PRO A 33 9.93 0.76 -11.51
N ILE A 34 9.41 1.30 -10.42
CA ILE A 34 9.99 2.42 -9.67
C ILE A 34 11.05 1.95 -8.68
N VAL A 35 11.88 2.89 -8.24
CA VAL A 35 12.81 2.73 -7.13
C VAL A 35 12.57 3.82 -6.08
N SER A 36 13.34 3.79 -4.97
CA SER A 36 13.11 4.66 -3.82
C SER A 36 13.10 6.17 -4.16
N SER A 37 13.95 6.61 -5.09
CA SER A 37 14.04 8.03 -5.48
C SER A 37 12.77 8.55 -6.15
N ASP A 38 12.00 7.69 -6.81
CA ASP A 38 10.78 8.09 -7.53
C ASP A 38 9.63 8.46 -6.57
N ILE A 39 9.72 8.04 -5.30
CA ILE A 39 8.72 8.32 -4.27
C ILE A 39 8.99 9.61 -3.51
N VAL A 40 10.19 10.19 -3.64
CA VAL A 40 10.53 11.44 -2.98
C VAL A 40 9.56 12.55 -3.40
N ASN A 41 9.05 13.29 -2.41
CA ASN A 41 8.03 14.34 -2.54
C ASN A 41 6.63 13.86 -2.97
N THR A 42 6.35 12.56 -2.99
CA THR A 42 4.98 12.09 -3.17
C THR A 42 4.14 12.40 -1.93
N THR A 43 2.86 12.74 -2.12
CA THR A 43 1.97 13.14 -1.03
C THR A 43 1.21 11.98 -0.38
N PHE A 44 1.42 10.75 -0.85
CA PHE A 44 0.77 9.56 -0.30
C PHE A 44 1.47 9.17 1.01
N GLY A 45 0.71 8.67 1.99
CA GLY A 45 1.29 8.05 3.18
C GLY A 45 1.82 6.64 2.91
N SER A 46 1.35 6.01 1.83
CA SER A 46 1.77 4.68 1.36
C SER A 46 1.38 4.51 -0.11
N VAL A 47 2.20 3.83 -0.90
CA VAL A 47 1.97 3.52 -2.32
C VAL A 47 2.19 2.03 -2.54
N PHE A 48 1.12 1.29 -2.79
CA PHE A 48 1.20 -0.16 -3.00
C PHE A 48 1.85 -0.50 -4.35
N ASP A 49 2.74 -1.50 -4.31
CA ASP A 49 3.43 -2.03 -5.48
C ASP A 49 3.04 -3.51 -5.71
N PRO A 50 2.12 -3.78 -6.66
CA PRO A 50 1.64 -5.14 -6.95
C PRO A 50 2.72 -6.02 -7.59
N SER A 51 3.77 -5.43 -8.18
CA SER A 51 4.82 -6.17 -8.88
C SER A 51 5.70 -6.98 -7.92
N GLN A 52 5.70 -6.60 -6.65
CA GLN A 52 6.46 -7.24 -5.58
C GLN A 52 5.63 -8.16 -4.68
N THR A 53 4.34 -8.36 -5.01
CA THR A 53 3.48 -9.32 -4.31
C THR A 53 3.96 -10.75 -4.59
N GLU A 54 4.10 -11.54 -3.53
CA GLU A 54 4.52 -12.93 -3.61
C GLU A 54 3.65 -13.80 -2.70
N VAL A 55 3.23 -14.96 -3.22
CA VAL A 55 2.47 -15.95 -2.46
C VAL A 55 3.16 -17.31 -2.58
N VAL A 56 3.59 -17.88 -1.46
CA VAL A 56 4.22 -19.21 -1.39
C VAL A 56 3.33 -20.13 -0.57
N THR A 57 2.97 -21.28 -1.13
CA THR A 57 2.12 -22.27 -0.46
C THR A 57 2.96 -23.43 0.07
N ALA A 58 2.81 -23.76 1.35
CA ALA A 58 3.47 -24.88 2.00
C ALA A 58 2.43 -25.68 2.82
N GLY A 59 1.99 -26.81 2.28
CA GLY A 59 0.93 -27.63 2.87
C GLY A 59 -0.37 -26.84 3.04
N ASP A 60 -0.83 -26.73 4.28
CA ASP A 60 -2.06 -26.01 4.64
C ASP A 60 -1.86 -24.52 4.95
N THR A 61 -0.67 -23.97 4.68
CA THR A 61 -0.33 -22.59 5.00
C THR A 61 0.15 -21.82 3.77
N GLN A 62 -0.11 -20.52 3.74
CA GLN A 62 0.38 -19.61 2.70
C GLN A 62 1.22 -18.48 3.32
N LEU A 63 2.43 -18.26 2.81
CA LEU A 63 3.22 -17.07 3.09
C LEU A 63 2.89 -16.02 2.02
N VAL A 64 2.32 -14.90 2.46
CA VAL A 64 1.99 -13.77 1.58
C VAL A 64 2.91 -12.59 1.91
N LYS A 65 3.58 -12.07 0.89
CA LYS A 65 4.40 -10.86 0.93
C LYS A 65 3.75 -9.81 0.04
N THR A 66 3.63 -8.61 0.58
CA THR A 66 3.21 -7.41 -0.14
C THR A 66 4.18 -6.28 0.19
N VAL A 67 4.29 -5.31 -0.71
CA VAL A 67 5.22 -4.18 -0.55
C VAL A 67 4.47 -2.89 -0.81
N ALA A 68 4.82 -1.86 -0.05
CA ALA A 68 4.42 -0.50 -0.32
C ALA A 68 5.61 0.44 -0.11
N TRP A 69 5.72 1.42 -0.98
CA TRP A 69 6.66 2.51 -0.87
C TRP A 69 6.05 3.68 -0.11
N TYR A 70 6.88 4.51 0.51
CA TYR A 70 6.44 5.77 1.09
C TYR A 70 7.63 6.71 1.25
N ASP A 71 7.38 7.99 1.04
CA ASP A 71 8.31 9.02 1.50
C ASP A 71 8.10 9.16 3.01
N ASN A 72 9.09 8.72 3.79
CA ASN A 72 9.01 8.72 5.23
C ASN A 72 8.98 10.13 5.85
N GLU A 73 9.36 11.17 5.08
CA GLU A 73 9.29 12.57 5.51
C GLU A 73 8.06 13.26 4.93
N TYR A 74 7.98 13.36 3.60
CA TYR A 74 6.98 14.18 2.94
C TYR A 74 5.59 13.54 2.98
N GLY A 75 5.50 12.24 2.68
CA GLY A 75 4.26 11.48 2.74
C GLY A 75 3.65 11.48 4.15
N PHE A 76 4.50 11.29 5.16
CA PHE A 76 4.10 11.39 6.57
C PHE A 76 3.59 12.79 6.92
N THR A 77 4.30 13.84 6.52
CA THR A 77 3.89 15.24 6.76
C THR A 77 2.55 15.57 6.11
N CYS A 78 2.30 15.12 4.88
CA CYS A 78 1.01 15.29 4.21
C CYS A 78 -0.14 14.61 4.97
N GLN A 79 0.07 13.42 5.53
CA GLN A 79 -0.93 12.74 6.37
C GLN A 79 -1.26 13.53 7.65
N MET A 80 -0.25 14.14 8.27
CA MET A 80 -0.47 15.02 9.42
C MET A 80 -1.30 16.24 9.03
N VAL A 81 -1.00 16.89 7.90
CA VAL A 81 -1.76 18.05 7.41
C VAL A 81 -3.22 17.68 7.13
N ARG A 82 -3.48 16.54 6.47
CA ARG A 82 -4.85 16.02 6.27
C ARG A 82 -5.60 15.86 7.60
N THR A 83 -4.91 15.35 8.62
CA THR A 83 -5.48 15.19 9.97
C THR A 83 -5.77 16.55 10.61
N LEU A 84 -4.90 17.55 10.47
CA LEU A 84 -5.13 18.90 10.97
C LEU A 84 -6.32 19.58 10.28
N ILE A 85 -6.46 19.42 8.97
CA ILE A 85 -7.63 19.89 8.22
C ILE A 85 -8.90 19.20 8.75
N LYS A 86 -8.83 17.90 9.03
CA LYS A 86 -9.96 17.18 9.63
C LYS A 86 -10.33 17.74 11.00
N PHE A 87 -9.36 18.09 11.85
CA PHE A 87 -9.63 18.73 13.14
C PHE A 87 -10.35 20.07 13.00
N ALA A 88 -10.01 20.87 11.98
CA ALA A 88 -10.69 22.14 11.72
C ALA A 88 -12.18 21.98 11.32
N GLN A 89 -12.61 20.77 10.93
CA GLN A 89 -14.01 20.46 10.62
C GLN A 89 -14.79 19.91 11.83
N LEU A 90 -14.13 19.72 12.98
CA LEU A 90 -14.77 19.24 14.21
C LEU A 90 -15.29 20.40 15.08
N VAL A 91 -14.97 21.63 14.72
CA VAL A 91 -15.42 22.87 15.39
C VAL A 91 -16.57 23.53 14.63
#